data_AF-A0A7Y2NTE1-F1
#
_entry.id   AF-A0A7Y2NTE1-F1
#
_cell.length_a   1.000
_cell.length_b   1.000
_cell.length_c   1.000
_cell.angle_alpha   90.00
_cell.angle_beta   90.00
_cell.angle_gamma   90.00
#
_symmetry.space_group_name_H-M   'P 1'
#
loop_
_entity.id
_entity.type
_entity.pdbx_description
1 polymer ?
#
loop_
_entity_poly.entity_id
_entity_poly.type
_entity_poly.pdbx_seq_one_letter_code
_entity_poly.pdbx_strand_id
1 'polypeptide(L)' 'MADAPEFHDRMLSLGLARVSEAAALASARLIGRGDEKAADQAAVDAMRTQLNQLEIKGV' A
#
# COMPACT_ATOMS: atom_id res chain seq x y z
N MET A 1 28.93 2.87 -17.54
CA MET A 1 27.89 3.38 -16.62
C MET A 1 26.90 2.25 -16.47
N ALA A 2 26.69 1.73 -15.26
CA ALA A 2 25.88 0.54 -15.05
C ALA A 2 24.42 0.81 -15.46
N ASP A 3 23.91 0.02 -16.39
CA ASP A 3 22.50 -0.07 -16.75
C ASP A 3 21.77 -0.62 -15.52
N ALA A 4 21.11 0.26 -14.75
CA ALA A 4 20.25 -0.18 -13.67
C ALA A 4 19.06 -0.93 -14.29
N PRO A 5 18.61 -2.06 -13.74
CA PRO A 5 17.48 -2.79 -14.28
C PRO A 5 16.24 -1.88 -14.28
N GLU A 6 15.80 -1.48 -15.46
CA GLU A 6 14.63 -0.63 -15.63
C GLU A 6 13.39 -1.46 -15.26
N PHE A 7 12.65 -1.02 -14.25
CA PHE A 7 11.51 -1.75 -13.71
C PHE A 7 10.30 -1.59 -14.64
N HIS A 8 10.09 -2.56 -15.54
CA HIS A 8 9.06 -2.53 -16.57
C HIS A 8 7.77 -3.29 -16.20
N ASP A 9 7.46 -3.46 -14.92
CA ASP A 9 6.18 -4.07 -14.51
C ASP A 9 5.12 -3.01 -14.24
N ARG A 10 4.38 -2.66 -15.30
CA ARG A 10 3.25 -1.71 -15.23
C ARG A 10 2.10 -2.22 -14.36
N MET A 11 1.88 -3.53 -14.30
CA MET A 11 0.81 -4.10 -13.49
C MET A 11 1.16 -4.01 -12.01
N LEU A 12 2.41 -4.31 -11.65
CA LEU A 12 2.90 -4.15 -10.29
C LEU A 12 2.91 -2.67 -9.86
N SER A 13 3.35 -1.76 -10.74
CA SER A 13 3.32 -0.31 -10.47
C SER A 13 1.90 0.18 -10.14
N LEU A 14 0.90 -0.23 -10.93
CA LEU A 14 -0.49 0.11 -10.67
C LEU A 14 -1.03 -0.58 -9.40
N GLY A 15 -0.62 -1.82 -9.15
CA GLY A 15 -0.94 -2.56 -7.93
C GLY A 15 -0.47 -1.84 -6.67
N LEU A 16 0.75 -1.33 -6.66
CA LEU A 16 1.31 -0.56 -5.54
C LEU A 16 0.60 0.79 -5.35
N ALA A 17 0.20 1.46 -6.43
CA ALA A 17 -0.62 2.66 -6.34
C ALA A 17 -1.96 2.36 -5.63
N ARG A 18 -2.63 1.25 -5.99
CA ARG A 18 -3.88 0.80 -5.34
C ARG A 18 -3.71 0.43 -3.87
N VAL A 19 -2.58 -0.18 -3.49
CA VAL A 19 -2.24 -0.44 -2.08
C VAL A 19 -2.24 0.88 -1.29
N SER A 20 -1.63 1.92 -1.84
CA SER A 20 -1.53 3.24 -1.21
C SER A 20 -2.89 3.93 -1.11
N GLU A 21 -3.72 3.83 -2.16
CA GLU A 21 -5.10 4.33 -2.15
C GLU A 21 -5.96 3.64 -1.07
N ALA A 22 -5.87 2.32 -0.95
CA ALA A 22 -6.60 1.57 0.06
C ALA A 22 -6.20 1.96 1.49
N ALA A 23 -4.90 2.17 1.74
CA ALA A 23 -4.37 2.65 3.01
C ALA A 23 -4.93 4.03 3.38
N ALA A 24 -4.90 4.96 2.41
CA ALA A 24 -5.41 6.31 2.57
C ALA A 24 -6.92 6.32 2.85
N LEU A 25 -7.70 5.54 2.11
CA LEU A 25 -9.15 5.44 2.31
C LEU A 25 -9.52 4.82 3.67
N ALA A 26 -8.75 3.84 4.15
CA ALA A 26 -8.98 3.20 5.44
C ALA A 26 -8.68 4.16 6.61
N SER A 27 -7.53 4.82 6.59
CA SER A 27 -7.12 5.79 7.61
C SER A 27 -7.95 7.08 7.58
N ALA A 28 -8.44 7.50 6.41
CA ALA A 28 -9.24 8.73 6.26
C ALA A 28 -10.47 8.78 7.16
N ARG A 29 -11.07 7.62 7.48
CA ARG A 29 -12.26 7.52 8.35
C ARG A 29 -11.98 7.95 9.80
N LEU A 30 -10.71 7.98 10.19
CA LEU A 30 -10.25 8.23 11.56
C LEU A 30 -9.57 9.61 11.72
N ILE A 31 -9.51 10.41 10.65
CA ILE A 31 -9.00 11.78 10.70
C ILE A 31 -9.77 12.61 11.73
N GLY A 32 -9.03 13.32 12.60
CA GLY A 32 -9.61 14.21 13.62
C GLY A 32 -10.15 13.51 14.86
N ARG A 33 -10.02 12.18 14.97
CA ARG A 33 -10.51 11.43 16.14
C ARG A 33 -9.53 11.33 17.32
N GLY A 34 -8.28 11.77 17.13
CA GLY A 34 -7.23 11.69 18.15
C GLY A 34 -6.75 10.27 18.47
N ASP A 35 -7.17 9.26 17.69
CA ASP A 35 -6.79 7.86 17.86
C ASP A 35 -5.83 7.43 16.75
N GLU A 36 -4.56 7.80 16.92
CA GLU A 36 -3.47 7.50 15.99
C GLU A 36 -3.30 6.00 15.77
N LYS A 37 -3.39 5.20 16.85
CA LYS A 37 -3.17 3.75 16.78
C LYS A 37 -4.24 3.05 15.96
N ALA A 38 -5.51 3.45 16.14
CA ALA A 38 -6.58 2.91 15.30
C ALA A 38 -6.40 3.32 13.83
N ALA A 39 -5.95 4.55 13.57
CA ALA A 39 -5.72 5.03 12.21
C ALA A 39 -4.58 4.27 11.51
N ASP A 40 -3.48 4.06 12.22
CA ASP A 40 -2.33 3.28 11.74
C ASP A 40 -2.72 1.82 11.48
N GLN A 41 -3.41 1.18 12.43
CA GLN A 41 -3.86 -0.20 12.28
C GLN A 41 -4.78 -0.36 11.06
N ALA A 42 -5.74 0.57 10.87
CA ALA A 42 -6.64 0.54 9.72
C ALA A 42 -5.89 0.66 8.38
N ALA A 43 -4.85 1.50 8.32
CA ALA A 43 -4.01 1.63 7.12
C ALA A 43 -3.19 0.35 6.88
N VAL A 44 -2.54 -0.19 7.90
CA VAL A 44 -1.70 -1.39 7.80
C VAL A 44 -2.50 -2.61 7.38
N ASP A 45 -3.69 -2.81 7.95
CA ASP A 45 -4.57 -3.92 7.59
C ASP A 45 -5.02 -3.84 6.13
N ALA A 46 -5.37 -2.63 5.66
CA ALA A 46 -5.76 -2.40 4.27
C ALA A 46 -4.58 -2.62 3.31
N MET A 47 -3.40 -2.10 3.64
CA MET A 47 -2.18 -2.32 2.85
C MET A 47 -1.84 -3.79 2.75
N ARG A 48 -1.87 -4.51 3.88
CA ARG A 48 -1.52 -5.94 3.92
C ARG A 48 -2.51 -6.78 3.13
N THR A 49 -3.80 -6.45 3.21
CA THR A 49 -4.83 -7.10 2.41
C THR A 49 -4.60 -6.90 0.91
N GLN A 50 -4.27 -5.67 0.47
CA GLN A 50 -4.01 -5.39 -0.95
C GLN A 50 -2.69 -6.00 -1.44
N LEU A 51 -1.62 -5.95 -0.64
CA LEU A 51 -0.33 -6.55 -1.01
C LEU A 51 -0.45 -8.07 -1.20
N ASN A 52 -1.25 -8.76 -0.38
CA ASN A 52 -1.50 -10.19 -0.50
C ASN A 52 -2.27 -10.59 -1.77
N GLN A 53 -2.86 -9.63 -2.50
CA GLN A 53 -3.55 -9.86 -3.77
C GLN A 53 -2.62 -9.72 -4.98
N LEU A 54 -1.41 -9.18 -4.79
CA LEU A 54 -0.43 -9.02 -5.86
C LEU A 54 0.38 -10.32 -6.01
N GLU A 55 0.71 -10.68 -7.26
CA GLU A 55 1.61 -11.79 -7.56
C GLU A 55 3.07 -11.39 -7.32
N ILE A 56 3.43 -11.21 -6.04
CA ILE A 56 4.76 -10.79 -5.60
C ILE A 56 5.31 -11.74 -4.54
N LYS A 57 6.64 -11.84 -4.48
CA LYS A 57 7.36 -12.52 -3.39
C LYS A 57 7.90 -11.48 -2.41
N GLY A 58 7.04 -11.02 -1.52
CA GLY A 58 7.41 -10.15 -0.38
C GLY A 58 8.11 -10.93 0.74
N VAL A 59 8.74 -10.20 1.67
CA VAL A 59 9.36 -10.74 2.90
C VAL A 59 8.62 -10.28 4.15
#